data_AF-A0AA36DIF3-F1
#
_entry.id   AF-A0AA36DIF3-F1
#
_cell.length_a   1.000
_cell.length_b   1.000
_cell.length_c   1.000
_cell.angle_alpha   90.00
_cell.angle_beta   90.00
_cell.angle_gamma   90.00
#
_symmetry.space_group_name_H-M   'P 1'
#
loop_
_entity.id
_entity.type
_entity.pdbx_description
1 polymer ?
#
loop_
_entity_poly.entity_id
_entity_poly.type
_entity_poly.pdbx_seq_one_letter_code
_entity_poly.pdbx_strand_id
1 'polypeptide(L)'
;MGRTLIIRGKKVPSRSVGGVGFVVHPSIVHLVDSHEILSSRLGILQLHPPRQKTISIINCYSPTSAADDSELDAFYEDVEEVVRNEKSFHKFIVGDFNAKIEMPLENEYRIGKFGYGLRNENGNGLVGLLSAARLFHGNSIFMKTEHCRWTWESPNGTTHAEIEHILINRRWSLLDVSVVPFFCIGSDHRLLRAKVRFSRRLEKLEELISSCDWPIEEEPTYDYDRLLKGLRACGECASVTSEKNVERMSKTTKEMLERRRFLRQDPNATHLEQLITNASCSLEPAL
;
A
#
# COMPACT_ATOMS: atom_id res chain seq x y z
N MET A 1 -8.95 -5.33 25.55
CA MET A 1 -8.33 -4.05 25.11
C MET A 1 -7.00 -4.37 24.45
N GLY A 2 -6.88 -4.19 23.14
CA GLY A 2 -5.63 -4.43 22.41
C GLY A 2 -4.66 -3.25 22.59
N ARG A 3 -3.36 -3.52 22.74
CA ARG A 3 -2.31 -2.49 22.86
C ARG A 3 -1.84 -2.07 21.46
N THR A 4 -1.68 -0.77 21.22
CA THR A 4 -1.04 -0.21 20.02
C THR A 4 0.46 -0.46 20.11
N LEU A 5 1.08 -0.94 19.03
CA LEU A 5 2.54 -1.06 18.95
C LEU A 5 3.11 0.24 18.36
N ILE A 6 4.07 0.83 19.08
CA ILE A 6 4.80 2.03 18.65
C ILE A 6 6.28 1.67 18.56
N ILE A 7 6.84 1.82 17.36
CA ILE A 7 8.25 1.60 17.08
C ILE A 7 8.83 2.95 16.70
N ARG A 8 9.95 3.34 17.33
CA ARG A 8 10.57 4.65 17.13
C ARG A 8 12.07 4.50 16.94
N GLY A 9 12.59 5.10 15.88
CA GLY A 9 14.03 5.23 15.68
C GLY A 9 14.70 6.13 16.71
N LYS A 10 15.99 5.87 16.96
CA LYS A 10 16.79 6.71 17.86
C LYS A 10 16.98 8.09 17.24
N LYS A 11 16.71 9.14 18.02
CA LYS A 11 17.08 10.51 17.66
C LYS A 11 18.60 10.64 17.75
N VAL A 12 19.25 11.14 16.70
CA VAL A 12 20.69 11.41 16.72
C VAL A 12 20.92 12.62 17.65
N PRO A 13 21.70 12.50 18.74
CA PRO A 13 21.78 13.54 19.79
C PRO A 13 22.29 14.91 19.31
N SER A 14 23.07 14.94 18.23
CA SER A 14 23.73 16.14 17.69
C SER A 14 23.06 16.73 16.44
N ARG A 15 21.99 16.10 15.91
CA ARG A 15 21.24 16.59 14.75
C ARG A 15 19.75 16.59 15.07
N SER A 16 19.06 17.70 14.82
CA SER A 16 17.59 17.76 14.79
C SER A 16 17.03 17.12 13.51
N VAL A 17 17.67 16.07 13.00
CA VAL A 17 17.45 15.50 11.66
C VAL A 17 17.21 14.01 11.81
N GLY A 18 16.15 13.54 11.15
CA GLY A 18 15.77 12.13 11.13
C GLY A 18 14.81 11.72 12.25
N GLY A 19 14.22 10.54 12.07
CA GLY A 19 13.22 9.97 12.96
C GLY A 19 12.11 9.28 12.18
N VAL A 20 12.35 8.02 11.81
CA VAL A 20 11.30 7.14 11.29
C VAL A 20 10.70 6.28 12.39
N GLY A 21 9.47 5.84 12.20
CA GLY A 21 8.77 4.99 13.14
C GLY A 21 7.50 4.39 12.56
N PHE A 22 6.90 3.50 13.33
CA PHE A 22 5.66 2.83 12.97
C PHE A 22 4.68 2.91 14.14
N VAL A 23 3.42 3.18 13.82
CA VAL A 23 2.29 3.05 14.75
C VAL A 23 1.36 2.01 14.15
N VAL A 24 1.23 0.86 14.83
CA VAL A 24 0.47 -0.28 14.32
C VAL A 24 -0.81 -0.44 15.11
N HIS A 25 -1.94 -0.40 14.40
CA HIS A 25 -3.26 -0.53 14.99
C HIS A 25 -3.44 -1.88 15.70
N PRO A 26 -4.05 -1.96 16.90
CA PRO A 26 -4.15 -3.19 17.69
C PRO A 26 -4.74 -4.39 16.93
N SER A 27 -5.63 -4.15 15.95
CA SER A 27 -6.25 -5.20 15.14
C SER A 27 -5.27 -5.94 14.22
N ILE A 28 -4.07 -5.40 13.96
CA ILE A 28 -3.07 -6.03 13.08
C ILE A 28 -1.72 -6.24 13.76
N VAL A 29 -1.56 -5.86 15.04
CA VAL A 29 -0.30 -6.05 15.78
C VAL A 29 0.13 -7.52 15.80
N HIS A 30 -0.84 -8.44 15.89
CA HIS A 30 -0.58 -9.88 15.87
C HIS A 30 -0.08 -10.40 14.50
N LEU A 31 -0.11 -9.58 13.46
CA LEU A 31 0.43 -9.90 12.14
C LEU A 31 1.87 -9.41 11.97
N VAL A 32 2.39 -8.60 12.90
CA VAL A 32 3.78 -8.13 12.84
C VAL A 32 4.71 -9.30 13.08
N ASP A 33 5.56 -9.56 12.09
CA ASP A 33 6.57 -10.62 12.13
C ASP A 33 7.90 -10.08 12.63
N SER A 34 8.36 -8.97 12.05
CA SER A 34 9.61 -8.31 12.43
C SER A 34 9.52 -6.80 12.19
N HIS A 35 10.41 -6.05 12.84
CA HIS A 35 10.62 -4.64 12.55
C HIS A 35 12.06 -4.24 12.87
N GLU A 36 12.59 -3.31 12.10
CA GLU A 36 13.95 -2.81 12.27
C GLU A 36 14.05 -1.34 11.88
N ILE A 37 14.84 -0.57 12.63
CA ILE A 37 15.23 0.79 12.27
C ILE A 37 16.67 0.72 11.79
N LEU A 38 16.84 0.79 10.47
CA LEU A 38 18.13 0.61 9.79
C LEU A 38 18.99 1.87 9.92
N SER A 39 18.37 3.04 9.90
CA SER A 39 19.03 4.32 10.09
C SER A 39 18.09 5.37 10.67
N SER A 40 18.58 6.60 10.85
CA SER A 40 17.72 7.73 11.24
C SER A 40 16.64 8.07 10.18
N ARG A 41 16.80 7.59 8.95
CA ARG A 41 15.96 7.90 7.78
C ARG A 41 15.25 6.68 7.20
N LEU A 42 15.56 5.47 7.68
CA LEU A 42 15.07 4.24 7.07
C LEU A 42 14.67 3.22 8.13
N GLY A 43 13.47 2.67 8.00
CA GLY A 43 12.96 1.61 8.85
C GLY A 43 12.09 0.66 8.07
N ILE A 44 11.98 -0.58 8.53
CA ILE A 44 11.20 -1.62 7.88
C ILE A 44 10.31 -2.33 8.89
N LEU A 45 9.08 -2.62 8.48
CA LEU A 45 8.08 -3.36 9.23
C LEU A 45 7.56 -4.50 8.35
N GLN A 46 7.75 -5.74 8.79
CA GLN A 46 7.28 -6.92 8.08
C GLN A 46 6.01 -7.46 8.74
N LEU A 47 5.02 -7.78 7.92
CA LEU A 47 3.77 -8.41 8.32
C LEU A 47 3.64 -9.78 7.66
N HIS A 48 3.17 -10.76 8.42
CA HIS A 48 2.91 -12.12 7.96
C HIS A 48 1.43 -12.49 8.19
N PRO A 49 0.50 -12.09 7.30
CA PRO A 49 -0.90 -12.46 7.44
C PRO A 49 -1.10 -13.97 7.16
N PRO A 50 -1.91 -14.67 7.98
CA PRO A 50 -2.22 -16.07 7.73
C PRO A 50 -2.83 -16.27 6.33
N ARG A 51 -2.30 -17.24 5.59
CA ARG A 51 -2.81 -17.61 4.25
C ARG A 51 -2.78 -16.45 3.24
N GLN A 52 -1.88 -15.48 3.40
CA GLN A 52 -1.56 -14.45 2.41
C GLN A 52 -0.04 -14.38 2.24
N LYS A 53 0.43 -13.75 1.17
CA LYS A 53 1.86 -13.51 0.99
C LYS A 53 2.35 -12.42 1.98
N THR A 54 3.64 -12.43 2.28
CA THR A 54 4.29 -11.47 3.19
C THR A 54 4.25 -10.04 2.66
N ILE A 55 4.19 -9.09 3.59
CA ILE A 55 4.10 -7.65 3.30
C ILE A 55 5.22 -6.94 4.04
N SER A 56 5.98 -6.10 3.34
CA SER A 56 6.92 -5.15 3.96
C SER A 56 6.46 -3.72 3.74
N ILE A 57 6.55 -2.93 4.81
CA ILE A 57 6.40 -1.48 4.80
C ILE A 57 7.77 -0.88 5.13
N ILE A 58 8.37 -0.21 4.16
CA ILE A 58 9.65 0.47 4.29
C ILE A 58 9.33 1.95 4.44
N ASN A 59 9.64 2.53 5.60
CA ASN A 59 9.44 3.93 5.91
C ASN A 59 10.73 4.72 5.66
N CYS A 60 10.65 5.73 4.81
CA CYS A 60 11.79 6.50 4.32
C CYS A 60 11.62 7.99 4.66
N TYR A 61 12.73 8.66 4.99
CA TYR A 61 12.79 10.11 5.13
C TYR A 61 14.01 10.68 4.40
N SER A 62 13.78 11.14 3.16
CA SER A 62 14.82 11.66 2.27
C SER A 62 15.46 12.94 2.82
N PRO A 63 16.75 13.18 2.53
CA PRO A 63 17.36 14.49 2.72
C PRO A 63 16.55 15.61 2.05
N THR A 64 16.57 16.79 2.67
CA THR A 64 15.96 18.01 2.09
C THR A 64 16.80 18.50 0.93
N SER A 65 16.26 19.42 0.11
CA SER A 65 17.00 20.05 -1.01
C SER A 65 18.21 20.90 -0.60
N ALA A 66 18.52 21.00 0.69
CA ALA A 66 19.74 21.63 1.21
C ALA A 66 20.90 20.64 1.42
N ALA A 67 20.64 19.33 1.29
CA ALA A 67 21.67 18.31 1.33
C ALA A 67 22.51 18.35 0.06
N ASP A 68 23.77 17.91 0.16
CA ASP A 68 24.61 17.75 -1.02
C ASP A 68 24.25 16.48 -1.80
N ASP A 69 24.70 16.43 -3.05
CA ASP A 69 24.43 15.30 -3.96
C ASP A 69 24.90 13.96 -3.36
N SER A 70 25.99 13.97 -2.59
CA SER A 70 26.52 12.74 -1.97
C SER A 70 25.62 12.19 -0.88
N GLU A 71 25.00 13.03 -0.04
CA GLU A 71 24.01 12.58 0.95
C GLU A 71 22.74 12.06 0.24
N LEU A 72 22.35 12.70 -0.85
CA LEU A 72 21.18 12.30 -1.62
C LEU A 72 21.37 10.95 -2.33
N ASP A 73 22.50 10.78 -3.00
CA ASP A 73 22.85 9.54 -3.70
C ASP A 73 22.97 8.38 -2.71
N ALA A 74 23.68 8.57 -1.60
CA ALA A 74 23.79 7.56 -0.55
C ALA A 74 22.42 7.15 0.02
N PHE A 75 21.50 8.10 0.21
CA PHE A 75 20.15 7.79 0.66
C PHE A 75 19.39 6.91 -0.35
N TYR A 76 19.44 7.23 -1.64
CA TYR A 76 18.74 6.43 -2.65
C TYR A 76 19.39 5.07 -2.88
N GLU A 77 20.72 4.96 -2.78
CA GLU A 77 21.45 3.68 -2.78
C GLU A 77 21.02 2.78 -1.61
N ASP A 78 20.99 3.32 -0.39
CA ASP A 78 20.54 2.60 0.81
C ASP A 78 19.09 2.10 0.65
N VAL A 79 18.17 2.97 0.21
CA VAL A 79 16.77 2.61 -0.01
C VAL A 79 16.64 1.53 -1.08
N GLU A 80 17.40 1.67 -2.17
CA GLU A 80 17.41 0.69 -3.23
C GLU A 80 17.89 -0.68 -2.73
N GLU A 81 19.01 -0.72 -2.02
CA GLU A 81 19.56 -1.96 -1.46
C GLU A 81 18.53 -2.66 -0.58
N VAL A 82 17.88 -1.93 0.34
CA VAL A 82 16.85 -2.48 1.22
C VAL A 82 15.67 -3.03 0.43
N VAL A 83 15.20 -2.31 -0.59
CA VAL A 83 14.09 -2.77 -1.45
C VAL A 83 14.49 -4.02 -2.23
N ARG A 84 15.70 -4.11 -2.78
CA ARG A 84 16.17 -5.29 -3.54
C ARG A 84 16.38 -6.51 -2.64
N ASN A 85 16.90 -6.30 -1.43
CA ASN A 85 17.20 -7.37 -0.48
C ASN A 85 15.94 -7.91 0.20
N GLU A 86 14.92 -7.08 0.40
CA GLU A 86 13.62 -7.51 0.92
C GLU A 86 12.99 -8.61 0.04
N LYS A 87 12.53 -9.70 0.64
CA LYS A 87 11.94 -10.86 -0.05
C LYS A 87 10.42 -10.90 0.01
N SER A 88 9.81 -9.98 0.74
CA SER A 88 8.37 -9.89 0.85
C SER A 88 7.71 -9.69 -0.49
N PHE A 89 6.60 -10.40 -0.68
CA PHE A 89 5.88 -10.41 -1.95
C PHE A 89 5.27 -9.03 -2.23
N HIS A 90 4.64 -8.42 -1.22
CA HIS A 90 4.16 -7.04 -1.31
C HIS A 90 5.14 -6.10 -0.63
N LYS A 91 5.57 -5.05 -1.33
CA LYS A 91 6.46 -4.02 -0.80
C LYS A 91 5.78 -2.66 -0.94
N PHE A 92 5.68 -1.96 0.18
CA PHE A 92 5.19 -0.59 0.25
C PHE A 92 6.33 0.28 0.77
N ILE A 93 6.82 1.20 -0.05
CA ILE A 93 7.84 2.17 0.35
C ILE A 93 7.10 3.48 0.56
N VAL A 94 7.18 4.04 1.75
CA VAL A 94 6.34 5.17 2.17
C VAL A 94 7.17 6.22 2.88
N GLY A 95 6.74 7.47 2.79
CA GLY A 95 7.26 8.57 3.60
C GLY A 95 7.59 9.80 2.77
N ASP A 96 8.31 10.73 3.39
CA ASP A 96 8.67 12.00 2.80
C ASP A 96 9.96 11.87 2.00
N PHE A 97 9.84 11.97 0.67
CA PHE A 97 10.99 11.94 -0.23
C PHE A 97 11.52 13.33 -0.55
N ASN A 98 10.89 14.40 -0.06
CA ASN A 98 11.17 15.78 -0.47
C ASN A 98 11.16 15.95 -2.00
N ALA A 99 10.45 15.07 -2.69
CA ALA A 99 10.50 14.88 -4.14
C ALA A 99 9.21 15.40 -4.77
N LYS A 100 9.31 16.15 -5.85
CA LYS A 100 8.17 16.52 -6.70
C LYS A 100 8.24 15.68 -7.97
N ILE A 101 7.13 15.04 -8.33
CA ILE A 101 7.05 14.17 -9.51
C ILE A 101 6.09 14.79 -10.51
N GLU A 102 6.63 15.24 -11.63
CA GLU A 102 5.84 15.74 -12.74
C GLU A 102 5.18 14.61 -13.56
N MET A 103 4.47 14.99 -14.62
CA MET A 103 3.89 14.05 -15.57
C MET A 103 4.96 13.12 -16.18
N PRO A 104 4.65 11.84 -16.43
CA PRO A 104 5.62 10.89 -16.96
C PRO A 104 6.12 11.30 -18.34
N LEU A 105 7.42 11.12 -18.57
CA LEU A 105 7.99 11.07 -19.93
C LEU A 105 7.63 9.73 -20.61
N GLU A 106 7.81 9.63 -21.93
CA GLU A 106 7.41 8.45 -22.71
C GLU A 106 8.02 7.13 -22.21
N ASN A 107 9.23 7.17 -21.67
CA ASN A 107 9.95 6.01 -21.15
C ASN A 107 9.71 5.74 -19.65
N GLU A 108 8.92 6.55 -18.95
CA GLU A 108 8.70 6.46 -17.51
C GLU A 108 7.41 5.71 -17.15
N TYR A 109 7.25 4.50 -17.68
CA TYR A 109 6.03 3.67 -17.53
C TYR A 109 5.67 3.29 -16.07
N ARG A 110 6.57 3.57 -15.11
CA ARG A 110 6.39 3.32 -13.68
C ARG A 110 5.70 4.46 -12.95
N ILE A 111 5.63 5.63 -13.59
CA ILE A 111 4.91 6.80 -13.12
C ILE A 111 3.53 6.77 -13.79
N GLY A 112 2.49 7.01 -13.01
CA GLY A 112 1.13 7.10 -13.51
C GLY A 112 0.87 8.43 -14.25
N LYS A 113 -0.28 8.50 -14.93
CA LYS A 113 -0.64 9.63 -15.81
C LYS A 113 -0.99 10.92 -15.07
N PHE A 114 -0.84 10.97 -13.75
CA PHE A 114 -1.23 12.11 -12.93
C PHE A 114 -0.05 12.50 -12.04
N GLY A 115 1.07 12.93 -12.62
CA GLY A 115 2.12 13.64 -11.87
C GLY A 115 1.66 15.04 -11.42
N TYR A 116 2.28 15.59 -10.37
CA TYR A 116 1.92 16.89 -9.77
C TYR A 116 3.13 17.79 -9.56
N GLY A 117 3.06 19.00 -10.12
CA GLY A 117 4.12 20.01 -9.99
C GLY A 117 5.31 19.77 -10.93
N LEU A 118 6.30 20.65 -10.80
CA LEU A 118 7.57 20.58 -11.55
C LEU A 118 8.55 19.67 -10.80
N ARG A 119 9.20 18.76 -11.53
CA ARG A 119 10.18 17.83 -10.97
C ARG A 119 11.39 18.57 -10.40
N ASN A 120 11.81 18.19 -9.20
CA ASN A 120 13.04 18.67 -8.56
C ASN A 120 14.12 17.58 -8.55
N GLU A 121 15.32 17.90 -8.04
CA GLU A 121 16.46 16.96 -7.96
C GLU A 121 16.11 15.68 -7.19
N ASN A 122 15.47 15.80 -6.02
CA ASN A 122 14.93 14.65 -5.29
C ASN A 122 13.92 13.84 -6.14
N GLY A 123 13.15 14.51 -6.99
CA GLY A 123 12.27 13.88 -7.97
C GLY A 123 13.03 13.03 -8.99
N ASN A 124 14.18 13.50 -9.48
CA ASN A 124 15.03 12.70 -10.37
C ASN A 124 15.55 11.44 -9.67
N GLY A 125 16.04 11.58 -8.43
CA GLY A 125 16.47 10.43 -7.61
C GLY A 125 15.34 9.42 -7.38
N LEU A 126 14.14 9.92 -7.07
CA LEU A 126 12.96 9.06 -6.88
C LEU A 126 12.58 8.32 -8.16
N VAL A 127 12.63 8.97 -9.33
CA VAL A 127 12.41 8.29 -10.62
C VAL A 127 13.48 7.22 -10.90
N GLY A 128 14.74 7.51 -10.59
CA GLY A 128 15.84 6.54 -10.64
C GLY A 128 15.54 5.30 -9.80
N LEU A 129 15.16 5.50 -8.53
CA LEU A 129 14.76 4.44 -7.61
C LEU A 129 13.59 3.60 -8.15
N LEU A 130 12.55 4.25 -8.70
CA LEU A 130 11.40 3.54 -9.28
C LEU A 130 11.85 2.57 -10.38
N SER A 131 12.71 3.03 -11.28
CA SER A 131 13.25 2.24 -12.37
C SER A 131 14.09 1.08 -11.85
N ALA A 132 15.08 1.38 -11.01
CA ALA A 132 16.10 0.44 -10.56
C ALA A 132 15.54 -0.63 -9.61
N ALA A 133 14.65 -0.25 -8.69
CA ALA A 133 14.00 -1.16 -7.75
C ALA A 133 12.67 -1.77 -8.26
N ARG A 134 12.32 -1.52 -9.52
CA ARG A 134 11.09 -1.99 -10.19
C ARG A 134 9.80 -1.63 -9.43
N LEU A 135 9.71 -0.42 -8.91
CA LEU A 135 8.54 0.10 -8.20
C LEU A 135 7.59 0.90 -9.13
N PHE A 136 6.39 1.20 -8.65
CA PHE A 136 5.43 2.10 -9.28
C PHE A 136 5.15 3.26 -8.33
N HIS A 137 5.01 4.46 -8.89
CA HIS A 137 4.68 5.67 -8.14
C HIS A 137 3.17 5.74 -7.87
N GLY A 138 2.74 5.38 -6.65
CA GLY A 138 1.34 5.20 -6.28
C GLY A 138 0.51 6.48 -6.38
N ASN A 139 1.03 7.63 -5.93
CA ASN A 139 0.31 8.90 -5.94
C ASN A 139 -0.14 9.31 -7.35
N SER A 140 0.73 9.08 -8.35
CA SER A 140 0.45 9.46 -9.74
C SER A 140 -0.51 8.54 -10.50
N ILE A 141 -0.96 7.45 -9.89
CA ILE A 141 -1.82 6.45 -10.55
C ILE A 141 -3.26 6.94 -10.69
N PHE A 142 -3.73 7.70 -9.70
CA PHE A 142 -5.14 8.08 -9.57
C PHE A 142 -5.30 9.59 -9.77
N MET A 143 -6.30 9.99 -10.53
CA MET A 143 -6.66 11.40 -10.66
C MET A 143 -7.19 11.92 -9.33
N LYS A 144 -6.59 13.00 -8.82
CA LYS A 144 -7.02 13.67 -7.59
C LYS A 144 -7.28 15.15 -7.81
N THR A 145 -8.28 15.65 -7.10
CA THR A 145 -8.48 17.07 -6.87
C THR A 145 -7.31 17.61 -6.05
N GLU A 146 -6.99 18.89 -6.23
CA GLU A 146 -5.89 19.56 -5.54
C GLU A 146 -5.95 19.40 -4.01
N HIS A 147 -7.13 19.57 -3.42
CA HIS A 147 -7.34 19.43 -1.98
C HIS A 147 -7.06 18.01 -1.44
N CYS A 148 -7.11 16.97 -2.29
CA CYS A 148 -6.83 15.58 -1.93
C CYS A 148 -5.40 15.13 -2.28
N ARG A 149 -4.53 16.07 -2.72
CA ARG A 149 -3.27 15.74 -3.38
C ARG A 149 -2.03 16.21 -2.64
N TRP A 150 -1.93 17.51 -2.33
CA TRP A 150 -0.73 18.04 -1.70
C TRP A 150 -0.51 17.45 -0.29
N THR A 151 0.72 17.17 0.10
CA THR A 151 1.02 16.54 1.38
C THR A 151 1.77 17.46 2.32
N TRP A 152 2.18 18.64 1.85
CA TRP A 152 2.88 19.64 2.63
C TRP A 152 2.40 21.05 2.30
N GLU A 153 2.35 21.91 3.32
CA GLU A 153 2.05 23.34 3.24
C GLU A 153 3.21 24.16 3.82
N SER A 154 3.60 25.23 3.13
CA SER A 154 4.65 26.13 3.61
C SER A 154 4.24 26.86 4.89
N PRO A 155 5.18 27.31 5.74
CA PRO A 155 4.86 28.00 7.01
C PRO A 155 3.98 29.25 6.88
N ASN A 156 3.98 29.89 5.70
CA ASN A 156 3.15 31.05 5.40
C ASN A 156 1.77 30.70 4.81
N GLY A 157 1.46 29.40 4.64
CA GLY A 157 0.18 28.91 4.12
C GLY A 157 -0.06 29.11 2.62
N THR A 158 0.95 29.54 1.85
CA THR A 158 0.76 29.95 0.44
C THR A 158 1.17 28.89 -0.57
N THR A 159 2.06 27.97 -0.20
CA THR A 159 2.67 27.02 -1.13
C THR A 159 2.36 25.62 -0.68
N HIS A 160 1.81 24.84 -1.61
CA HIS A 160 1.52 23.43 -1.42
C HIS A 160 2.43 22.56 -2.28
N ALA A 161 2.82 21.39 -1.76
CA ALA A 161 3.62 20.43 -2.50
C ALA A 161 3.18 18.98 -2.19
N GLU A 162 3.36 18.08 -3.15
CA GLU A 162 3.24 16.63 -2.96
C GLU A 162 4.65 16.06 -2.78
N ILE A 163 5.06 15.80 -1.54
CA ILE A 163 6.41 15.32 -1.16
C ILE A 163 6.41 14.02 -0.36
N GLU A 164 5.29 13.69 0.29
CA GLU A 164 5.01 12.35 0.82
C GLU A 164 4.55 11.43 -0.34
N HIS A 165 5.18 10.27 -0.45
CA HIS A 165 4.90 9.32 -1.53
C HIS A 165 4.68 7.90 -1.04
N ILE A 166 3.87 7.15 -1.78
CA ILE A 166 3.69 5.71 -1.61
C ILE A 166 4.13 5.02 -2.89
N LEU A 167 5.18 4.21 -2.81
CA LEU A 167 5.70 3.39 -3.91
C LEU A 167 5.35 1.93 -3.66
N ILE A 168 5.08 1.19 -4.74
CA ILE A 168 4.65 -0.21 -4.66
C ILE A 168 5.33 -1.07 -5.72
N ASN A 169 5.66 -2.32 -5.41
CA ASN A 169 6.17 -3.24 -6.42
C ASN A 169 5.04 -3.85 -7.30
N ARG A 170 3.79 -3.82 -6.83
CA ARG A 170 2.63 -4.47 -7.48
C ARG A 170 1.48 -3.51 -7.67
N ARG A 171 1.41 -2.91 -8.87
CA ARG A 171 0.36 -1.94 -9.22
C ARG A 171 -1.06 -2.45 -8.91
N TRP A 172 -1.33 -3.73 -9.18
CA TRP A 172 -2.66 -4.33 -9.04
C TRP A 172 -3.16 -4.45 -7.59
N SER A 173 -2.27 -4.30 -6.59
CA SER A 173 -2.65 -4.35 -5.17
C SER A 173 -3.14 -3.01 -4.64
N LEU A 174 -2.86 -1.90 -5.33
CA LEU A 174 -3.23 -0.55 -4.91
C LEU A 174 -4.57 -0.13 -5.52
N LEU A 175 -5.52 0.24 -4.67
CA LEU A 175 -6.88 0.65 -5.06
C LEU A 175 -7.07 2.17 -5.02
N ASP A 176 -6.33 2.87 -4.16
CA ASP A 176 -6.38 4.32 -4.04
C ASP A 176 -5.15 4.84 -3.30
N VAL A 177 -4.72 6.07 -3.61
CA VAL A 177 -3.80 6.88 -2.80
C VAL A 177 -4.40 8.27 -2.67
N SER A 178 -4.71 8.72 -1.46
CA SER A 178 -5.35 10.00 -1.19
C SER A 178 -4.91 10.62 0.12
N VAL A 179 -4.88 11.94 0.17
CA VAL A 179 -4.70 12.69 1.42
C VAL A 179 -6.00 12.62 2.25
N VAL A 180 -5.86 12.50 3.57
CA VAL A 180 -6.97 12.52 4.51
C VAL A 180 -7.36 13.98 4.83
N PRO A 181 -8.55 14.46 4.40
CA PRO A 181 -8.87 15.88 4.37
C PRO A 181 -9.13 16.54 5.73
N PHE A 182 -9.17 15.80 6.84
CA PHE A 182 -9.55 16.32 8.17
C PHE A 182 -8.69 15.75 9.31
N PHE A 183 -7.41 15.47 9.04
CA PHE A 183 -6.48 14.98 10.05
C PHE A 183 -5.40 16.03 10.33
N CYS A 184 -5.71 16.97 11.22
CA CYS A 184 -4.79 18.03 11.64
C CYS A 184 -4.14 17.67 12.98
N ILE A 185 -2.84 17.36 12.96
CA ILE A 185 -2.05 17.06 14.17
C ILE A 185 -1.05 18.17 14.53
N GLY A 186 -1.23 19.37 13.97
CA GLY A 186 -0.32 20.49 14.17
C GLY A 186 1.00 20.38 13.39
N SER A 187 1.05 19.51 12.38
CA SER A 187 2.14 19.45 11.40
C SER A 187 1.74 20.20 10.13
N ASP A 188 2.74 20.76 9.46
CA ASP A 188 2.71 21.25 8.08
C ASP A 188 2.51 20.14 7.04
N HIS A 189 2.65 18.86 7.43
CA HIS A 189 2.35 17.70 6.61
C HIS A 189 0.92 17.19 6.81
N ARG A 190 0.31 16.69 5.73
CA ARG A 190 -1.00 16.02 5.73
C ARG A 190 -0.84 14.51 5.60
N LEU A 191 -1.71 13.77 6.28
CA LEU A 191 -1.69 12.32 6.27
C LEU A 191 -2.05 11.76 4.88
N LEU A 192 -1.10 11.09 4.25
CA LEU A 192 -1.30 10.33 3.02
C LEU A 192 -1.77 8.90 3.33
N ARG A 193 -2.76 8.40 2.59
CA ARG A 193 -3.34 7.07 2.80
C ARG A 193 -3.36 6.28 1.51
N ALA A 194 -2.84 5.06 1.55
CA ALA A 194 -3.10 4.03 0.54
C ALA A 194 -4.26 3.11 0.95
N LYS A 195 -5.09 2.74 -0.02
CA LYS A 195 -6.05 1.64 0.08
C LYS A 195 -5.52 0.47 -0.73
N VAL A 196 -5.32 -0.67 -0.08
CA VAL A 196 -4.68 -1.84 -0.69
C VAL A 196 -5.59 -3.07 -0.65
N ARG A 197 -5.37 -4.01 -1.57
CA ARG A 197 -6.06 -5.29 -1.66
C ARG A 197 -5.07 -6.41 -1.99
N PHE A 198 -5.04 -7.41 -1.11
CA PHE A 198 -4.28 -8.64 -1.30
C PHE A 198 -5.18 -9.70 -1.93
N SER A 199 -4.89 -10.08 -3.18
CA SER A 199 -5.70 -11.02 -3.95
C SER A 199 -4.94 -12.32 -4.14
N ARG A 200 -5.35 -13.39 -3.44
CA ARG A 200 -4.75 -14.73 -3.59
C ARG A 200 -4.72 -15.20 -5.05
N ARG A 201 -5.75 -14.87 -5.83
CA ARG A 201 -5.81 -15.22 -7.26
C ARG A 201 -4.69 -14.54 -8.03
N LEU A 202 -4.46 -13.24 -7.80
CA LEU A 202 -3.41 -12.49 -8.50
C LEU A 202 -2.02 -12.88 -7.99
N GLU A 203 -1.87 -13.17 -6.70
CA GLU A 203 -0.63 -13.69 -6.11
C GLU A 203 -0.25 -15.03 -6.76
N LYS A 204 -1.20 -15.97 -6.85
CA LYS A 204 -1.01 -17.27 -7.49
C LYS A 204 -0.75 -17.14 -8.99
N LEU A 205 -1.44 -16.22 -9.66
CA LEU A 205 -1.22 -15.96 -11.09
C LEU A 205 0.20 -15.48 -11.36
N GLU A 206 0.72 -14.54 -10.58
CA GLU A 206 2.08 -14.02 -10.75
C GLU A 206 3.15 -15.09 -10.47
N GLU A 207 2.92 -15.94 -9.47
CA GLU A 207 3.77 -17.09 -9.17
C GLU A 207 3.81 -18.09 -10.33
N LEU A 208 2.64 -18.44 -10.89
CA LEU A 208 2.56 -19.34 -12.04
C LEU A 208 3.27 -18.77 -13.27
N ILE A 209 3.01 -17.49 -13.60
CA ILE A 209 3.67 -16.82 -14.72
C ILE A 209 5.19 -16.82 -14.56
N SER A 210 5.68 -16.60 -13.33
CA SER A 210 7.12 -16.59 -13.04
C SER A 210 7.76 -17.98 -13.07
N SER A 211 6.97 -19.03 -12.82
CA SER A 211 7.42 -20.42 -12.87
C SER A 211 7.36 -21.06 -14.25
N CYS A 212 6.65 -20.44 -15.20
CA CYS A 212 6.53 -20.94 -16.55
C CYS A 212 7.84 -20.76 -17.32
N ASP A 213 8.21 -21.80 -18.06
CA ASP A 213 9.22 -21.70 -19.10
C ASP A 213 8.58 -21.04 -20.32
N TRP A 214 9.10 -19.88 -20.72
CA TRP A 214 8.65 -19.09 -21.86
C TRP A 214 9.70 -19.18 -22.97
N PRO A 215 9.78 -20.30 -23.70
CA PRO A 215 10.73 -20.41 -24.79
C PRO A 215 10.34 -19.43 -25.89
N ILE A 216 11.37 -18.77 -26.42
CA ILE A 216 11.24 -17.81 -27.51
C ILE A 216 11.29 -18.62 -28.81
N GLU A 217 10.23 -18.56 -29.59
CA GLU A 217 10.20 -19.16 -30.93
C GLU A 217 10.77 -18.18 -31.97
N GLU A 218 11.40 -18.69 -33.02
CA GLU A 218 11.95 -17.85 -34.11
C GLU A 218 10.85 -17.13 -34.91
N GLU A 219 9.66 -17.74 -35.00
CA GLU A 219 8.53 -17.18 -35.72
C GLU A 219 7.56 -16.45 -34.76
N PRO A 220 7.38 -15.12 -34.90
CA PRO A 220 6.63 -14.30 -33.94
C PRO A 220 5.17 -14.70 -33.71
N THR A 221 4.52 -15.29 -34.72
CA THR A 221 3.11 -15.72 -34.62
C THR A 221 2.96 -16.90 -33.66
N TYR A 222 3.84 -17.89 -33.78
CA TYR A 222 3.84 -19.06 -32.88
C TYR A 222 4.25 -18.68 -31.47
N ASP A 223 5.19 -17.73 -31.32
CA ASP A 223 5.57 -17.15 -30.03
C ASP A 223 4.37 -16.50 -29.33
N TYR A 224 3.61 -15.68 -30.05
CA TYR A 224 2.42 -15.01 -29.52
C TYR A 224 1.31 -16.00 -29.09
N ASP A 225 0.99 -17.00 -29.91
CA ASP A 225 -0.02 -18.00 -29.58
C ASP A 225 0.38 -18.85 -28.38
N ARG A 226 1.67 -19.20 -28.28
CA ARG A 226 2.22 -19.94 -27.15
C ARG A 226 2.16 -19.12 -25.86
N LEU A 227 2.54 -17.84 -25.92
CA LEU A 227 2.40 -16.90 -24.82
C LEU A 227 0.95 -16.79 -24.35
N LEU A 228 0.00 -16.58 -25.26
CA LEU A 228 -1.42 -16.50 -24.93
C LEU A 228 -1.93 -17.78 -24.28
N LYS A 229 -1.55 -18.95 -24.81
CA LYS A 229 -1.94 -20.25 -24.26
C LYS A 229 -1.40 -20.44 -22.84
N GLY A 230 -0.12 -20.10 -22.61
CA GLY A 230 0.50 -20.17 -21.29
C GLY A 230 -0.17 -19.22 -20.29
N LEU A 231 -0.43 -17.96 -20.68
CA LEU A 231 -1.10 -16.99 -19.82
C LEU A 231 -2.53 -17.41 -19.46
N ARG A 232 -3.28 -17.99 -20.40
CA ARG A 232 -4.61 -18.55 -20.14
C ARG A 232 -4.54 -19.71 -19.14
N ALA A 233 -3.63 -20.66 -19.34
CA ALA A 233 -3.44 -21.77 -18.43
C ALA A 233 -3.08 -21.30 -17.01
N CYS A 234 -2.19 -20.30 -16.89
CA CYS A 234 -1.89 -19.67 -15.60
C CYS A 234 -3.14 -19.05 -14.96
N GLY A 235 -3.94 -18.34 -15.76
CA GLY A 235 -5.20 -17.72 -15.33
C GLY A 235 -6.22 -18.72 -14.81
N GLU A 236 -6.36 -19.86 -15.49
CA GLU A 236 -7.24 -20.97 -15.09
C GLU A 236 -6.74 -21.60 -13.77
N CYS A 237 -5.47 -22.01 -13.71
CA CYS A 237 -4.87 -22.59 -12.50
C CYS A 237 -4.93 -21.63 -11.30
N ALA A 238 -4.74 -20.33 -11.52
CA ALA A 238 -4.85 -19.31 -10.48
C ALA A 238 -6.29 -19.16 -9.94
N SER A 239 -7.28 -19.40 -10.79
CA SER A 239 -8.70 -19.27 -10.45
C SER A 239 -9.25 -20.48 -9.70
N VAL A 240 -8.58 -21.64 -9.82
CA VAL A 240 -8.84 -22.82 -8.96
C VAL A 240 -8.33 -22.53 -7.54
N THR A 241 -9.21 -22.00 -6.70
CA THR A 241 -8.96 -21.86 -5.26
C THR A 241 -9.15 -23.22 -4.58
N SER A 242 -8.17 -23.57 -3.73
CA SER A 242 -8.29 -24.66 -2.78
C SER A 242 -9.46 -24.40 -1.82
N GLU A 243 -10.22 -25.46 -1.60
CA GLU A 243 -11.26 -25.65 -0.58
C GLU A 243 -12.54 -24.81 -0.73
N LYS A 244 -13.54 -25.53 -1.24
CA LYS A 244 -14.97 -25.30 -1.10
C LYS A 244 -15.34 -24.80 0.32
N ASN A 245 -16.21 -23.79 0.36
CA ASN A 245 -17.13 -23.49 1.45
C ASN A 245 -16.53 -23.34 2.87
N VAL A 246 -15.82 -22.23 3.12
CA VAL A 246 -16.05 -21.57 4.42
C VAL A 246 -17.27 -20.69 4.20
N GLU A 247 -18.38 -21.07 4.81
CA GLU A 247 -19.61 -20.31 4.79
C GLU A 247 -19.31 -18.88 5.24
N ARG A 248 -19.42 -17.90 4.32
CA ARG A 248 -18.98 -16.50 4.51
C ARG A 248 -19.66 -15.79 5.69
N MET A 249 -20.69 -16.41 6.24
CA MET A 249 -21.45 -15.97 7.39
C MET A 249 -21.67 -17.17 8.29
N SER A 250 -21.53 -16.98 9.60
CA SER A 250 -21.89 -18.02 10.55
C SER A 250 -23.37 -18.36 10.40
N LYS A 251 -23.74 -19.60 10.70
CA LYS A 251 -25.15 -20.02 10.76
C LYS A 251 -25.97 -19.07 11.65
N THR A 252 -25.37 -18.62 12.75
CA THR A 252 -25.95 -17.64 13.68
C THR A 252 -26.23 -16.30 13.00
N THR A 253 -25.28 -15.76 12.23
CA THR A 253 -25.48 -14.49 11.50
C THR A 253 -26.63 -14.61 10.50
N LYS A 254 -26.75 -15.75 9.81
CA LYS A 254 -27.84 -16.01 8.85
C LYS A 254 -29.20 -16.03 9.54
N GLU A 255 -29.32 -16.78 10.64
CA GLU A 255 -30.55 -16.86 11.44
C GLU A 255 -30.97 -15.48 11.98
N MET A 256 -30.01 -14.65 12.41
CA MET A 256 -30.26 -13.29 12.86
C MET A 256 -30.79 -12.38 11.74
N LEU A 257 -30.21 -12.44 10.54
CA LEU A 257 -30.68 -11.66 9.39
C LEU A 257 -32.07 -12.11 8.94
N GLU A 258 -32.36 -13.41 8.96
CA GLU A 258 -33.69 -13.95 8.65
C GLU A 258 -34.72 -13.48 9.68
N ARG A 259 -34.40 -13.54 10.97
CA ARG A 259 -35.26 -13.03 12.04
C ARG A 259 -35.52 -11.53 11.93
N ARG A 260 -34.50 -10.75 11.56
CA ARG A 260 -34.64 -9.32 11.26
C ARG A 260 -35.57 -9.07 10.08
N ARG A 261 -35.47 -9.90 9.03
CA ARG A 261 -36.32 -9.79 7.83
C ARG A 261 -37.77 -10.10 8.15
N PHE A 262 -38.00 -11.14 8.96
CA PHE A 262 -39.34 -11.53 9.43
C PHE A 262 -40.00 -10.41 10.25
N LEU A 263 -39.30 -9.88 11.27
CA LEU A 263 -39.84 -8.82 12.14
C LEU A 263 -40.09 -7.47 11.45
N ARG A 264 -39.46 -7.22 10.29
CA ARG A 264 -39.78 -6.06 9.45
C ARG A 264 -41.08 -6.22 8.67
N GLN A 265 -41.48 -7.46 8.40
CA GLN A 265 -42.67 -7.79 7.60
C GLN A 265 -43.87 -8.13 8.48
N ASP A 266 -43.66 -8.38 9.77
CA ASP A 266 -44.71 -8.65 10.74
C ASP A 266 -45.38 -7.35 11.23
N PRO A 267 -46.68 -7.13 10.92
CA PRO A 267 -47.42 -5.94 11.35
C PRO A 267 -47.70 -5.91 12.85
N ASN A 268 -47.52 -7.02 13.57
CA ASN A 268 -47.70 -7.11 15.02
C ASN A 268 -46.38 -7.00 15.81
N ALA A 269 -45.24 -6.90 15.12
CA ALA A 269 -43.94 -6.78 15.78
C ALA A 269 -43.83 -5.47 16.56
N THR A 270 -43.46 -5.56 17.82
CA THR A 270 -43.29 -4.38 18.68
C THR A 270 -42.01 -3.62 18.33
N HIS A 271 -42.03 -2.30 18.59
CA HIS A 271 -40.85 -1.46 18.38
C HIS A 271 -39.62 -1.94 19.20
N LEU A 272 -39.86 -2.51 20.38
CA LEU A 272 -38.81 -3.07 21.24
C LEU A 272 -38.14 -4.30 20.60
N GLU A 273 -38.92 -5.21 20.00
CA GLU A 273 -38.39 -6.40 19.32
C GLU A 273 -37.54 -6.05 18.10
N GLN A 274 -37.94 -5.02 17.36
CA GLN A 274 -37.17 -4.51 16.22
C GLN A 274 -35.84 -3.89 16.68
N LEU A 275 -35.84 -3.11 17.76
CA LEU A 275 -34.63 -2.50 18.33
C LEU A 275 -33.64 -3.55 18.83
N ILE A 276 -34.11 -4.54 19.59
CA ILE A 276 -33.27 -5.63 20.11
C ILE A 276 -32.64 -6.41 18.97
N THR A 277 -33.42 -6.76 17.94
CA THR A 277 -32.91 -7.53 16.79
C THR A 277 -31.88 -6.73 15.96
N ASN A 278 -32.11 -5.43 15.77
CA ASN A 278 -31.16 -4.55 15.08
C ASN A 278 -29.84 -4.41 15.85
N ALA A 279 -29.89 -4.31 17.18
CA ALA A 279 -28.71 -4.25 18.03
C ALA A 279 -27.92 -5.57 17.98
N SER A 280 -28.60 -6.72 18.08
CA SER A 280 -27.97 -8.04 18.02
C SER A 280 -27.25 -8.31 16.70
N CYS A 281 -27.81 -7.87 15.56
CA CYS A 281 -27.14 -7.96 14.25
C CYS A 281 -25.90 -7.05 14.12
N SER A 282 -25.72 -6.06 15.00
CA SER A 282 -24.64 -5.07 14.93
C SER A 282 -23.47 -5.37 15.88
N LEU A 283 -23.64 -6.33 16.79
CA LEU A 283 -22.70 -6.65 17.87
C LEU A 283 -21.83 -7.90 17.60
N GLU A 284 -22.09 -8.65 16.52
CA GLU A 284 -21.22 -9.78 16.17
C GLU A 284 -19.88 -9.26 15.58
N PRO A 285 -18.72 -9.73 16.07
CA PRO A 285 -17.45 -9.45 15.42
C PRO A 285 -17.44 -10.13 14.05
N ALA A 286 -17.16 -9.37 12.99
CA ALA A 286 -16.87 -9.94 11.68
C ALA A 286 -15.67 -10.92 11.82
N LEU A 287 -15.94 -12.21 11.66
CA LEU A 287 -14.93 -13.27 11.56
C LEU A 287 -14.06 -13.09 10.30
#